data_AF-A0A1E5VYH3-F1
#
_entry.id   AF-A0A1E5VYH3-F1
#
_cell.length_a   1.000
_cell.length_b   1.000
_cell.length_c   1.000
_cell.angle_alpha   90.00
_cell.angle_beta   90.00
_cell.angle_gamma   90.00
#
_symmetry.space_group_name_H-M   'P 1'
#
loop_
_entity.id
_entity.type
_entity.pdbx_description
1 polymer ?
#
loop_
_entity_poly.entity_id
_entity_poly.type
_entity_poly.pdbx_seq_one_letter_code
_entity_poly.pdbx_strand_id
1 'polypeptide(L)'
;MESKGGKKSSSGNFMYEAPLGYKIEDVRPAGGIKKFQSAAYSNVRTEPTELRPQAILIFLHMQFAGYEKRFEITFSDAPVFEDPCGRGLHALSREQIDSFLDLAHCTIVSQLSNKDFDSYVLSESSLFVYPHKVVLKTCGTTKLLLAIPRILELAAELSLPVLSVKYSRGTFIFPGAQPAPHRSFSEEVSVLNGFFGGLKSGGNAYVIGDAFNSKKKWHVYYATEEPEQPMVTLEMCMTGLDVKKAAVFFKNSADGCCSSAKEMTKLSGISEIIPEMEICDFEFDPCGYSMNGVFGPAASTIHVTPEEGFSYASYEAMNFNPSSLVYSDVIERVLAGFSPSDFSVAVTIFGGHGFAKSWAKGADINSYMCDDLVEQELPGGGLLMYQSFTAVAPGTVSPRSTLEMDGWSSDGMETAANSDEMCIYWDAEKKVAKKDVDA
;
A
#
# COMPACT_ATOMS: atom_id res chain seq x y z
N MET A 1 -46.91 58.15 28.23
CA MET A 1 -48.12 57.73 28.96
C MET A 1 -48.11 56.21 29.03
N GLU A 2 -48.13 55.68 30.24
CA GLU A 2 -48.26 54.25 30.54
C GLU A 2 -49.70 53.75 30.32
N SER A 3 -49.84 52.46 29.95
CA SER A 3 -50.82 51.49 30.50
C SER A 3 -50.58 50.14 29.79
N LYS A 4 -49.92 49.12 30.35
CA LYS A 4 -50.27 48.16 31.42
C LYS A 4 -51.54 47.31 31.22
N GLY A 5 -51.34 45.98 31.26
CA GLY A 5 -52.29 44.90 31.60
C GLY A 5 -52.47 43.86 30.47
N GLY A 6 -52.30 42.54 30.59
CA GLY A 6 -51.97 41.65 31.70
C GLY A 6 -52.43 40.20 31.38
N LYS A 7 -51.47 39.26 31.37
CA LYS A 7 -51.49 37.78 31.64
C LYS A 7 -52.68 36.85 31.25
N LYS A 8 -52.33 35.74 30.56
CA LYS A 8 -52.44 34.29 30.96
C LYS A 8 -51.82 33.44 29.82
N SER A 9 -50.62 32.85 29.96
CA SER A 9 -50.25 31.55 30.56
C SER A 9 -50.73 30.29 29.81
N SER A 10 -49.82 29.63 29.09
CA SER A 10 -49.66 28.16 29.16
C SER A 10 -48.21 27.79 28.83
N SER A 11 -47.46 27.53 29.89
CA SER A 11 -46.12 26.96 29.94
C SER A 11 -46.15 25.47 29.63
N GLY A 12 -45.16 25.00 28.86
CA GLY A 12 -44.79 23.59 28.77
C GLY A 12 -43.28 23.48 28.66
N ASN A 13 -42.59 23.73 29.76
CA ASN A 13 -41.18 23.36 29.93
C ASN A 13 -41.18 21.95 30.50
N PHE A 14 -40.66 20.97 29.74
CA PHE A 14 -40.19 19.72 30.32
C PHE A 14 -38.73 19.58 29.95
N MET A 15 -37.89 19.94 30.93
CA MET A 15 -36.63 19.26 31.19
C MET A 15 -36.88 17.75 31.02
N TYR A 16 -36.12 17.10 30.16
CA TYR A 16 -35.84 15.68 30.35
C TYR A 16 -34.40 15.55 30.78
N GLU A 17 -34.28 15.25 32.08
CA GLU A 17 -33.10 14.71 32.73
C GLU A 17 -32.55 13.55 31.90
N ALA A 18 -31.22 13.52 31.75
CA ALA A 18 -30.52 12.32 31.35
C ALA A 18 -30.72 11.26 32.45
N PRO A 19 -31.34 10.09 32.18
CA PRO A 19 -31.43 9.05 33.17
C PRO A 19 -30.13 8.25 33.14
N LEU A 20 -29.38 8.42 34.24
CA LEU A 20 -28.61 7.37 34.92
C LEU A 20 -27.41 6.78 34.16
N GLY A 21 -26.25 7.02 34.76
CA GLY A 21 -24.98 6.43 34.39
C GLY A 21 -25.02 4.90 34.39
N TYR A 22 -24.50 4.34 33.30
CA TYR A 22 -23.98 2.99 33.30
C TYR A 22 -22.46 3.08 33.23
N LYS A 23 -21.82 2.69 34.33
CA LYS A 23 -20.47 2.13 34.28
C LYS A 23 -20.60 0.78 33.59
N ILE A 24 -19.90 0.59 32.48
CA ILE A 24 -19.58 -0.76 32.01
C ILE A 24 -18.28 -1.14 32.71
N GLU A 25 -18.40 -1.60 33.95
CA GLU A 25 -17.38 -2.46 34.55
C GLU A 25 -17.66 -3.87 34.03
N ASP A 26 -16.86 -4.33 33.07
CA ASP A 26 -16.87 -5.72 32.66
C ASP A 26 -16.09 -6.53 33.69
N VAL A 27 -16.75 -6.84 34.80
CA VAL A 27 -16.29 -7.87 35.73
C VAL A 27 -17.11 -9.11 35.45
N ARG A 28 -16.51 -10.10 34.79
CA ARG A 28 -16.97 -11.48 34.91
C ARG A 28 -15.91 -12.34 35.60
N PRO A 29 -16.33 -13.15 36.57
CA PRO A 29 -15.45 -14.00 37.34
C PRO A 29 -15.03 -15.23 36.52
N ALA A 30 -13.79 -15.65 36.72
CA ALA A 30 -13.16 -16.89 36.23
C ALA A 30 -12.88 -16.97 34.72
N GLY A 31 -11.62 -16.63 34.38
CA GLY A 31 -10.71 -17.50 33.62
C GLY A 31 -11.10 -17.95 32.21
N GLY A 32 -10.50 -17.29 31.20
CA GLY A 32 -10.35 -17.83 29.85
C GLY A 32 -10.23 -16.73 28.80
N ILE A 33 -9.03 -16.55 28.24
CA ILE A 33 -8.79 -15.62 27.13
C ILE A 33 -9.53 -16.15 25.89
N LYS A 34 -10.68 -15.56 25.55
CA LYS A 34 -11.27 -15.70 24.21
C LYS A 34 -10.68 -14.59 23.33
N LYS A 35 -9.82 -14.99 22.38
CA LYS A 35 -9.34 -14.13 21.30
C LYS A 35 -10.54 -13.48 20.60
N PHE A 36 -10.46 -12.17 20.36
CA PHE A 36 -11.42 -11.46 19.52
C PHE A 36 -11.42 -12.10 18.13
N GLN A 37 -12.54 -12.70 17.72
CA GLN A 37 -12.77 -13.07 16.32
C GLN A 37 -13.25 -11.81 15.60
N SER A 38 -12.39 -11.26 14.73
CA SER A 38 -12.82 -10.28 13.73
C SER A 38 -13.90 -10.93 12.86
N ALA A 39 -14.98 -10.20 12.56
CA ALA A 39 -16.02 -10.63 11.62
C ALA A 39 -15.56 -10.58 10.15
N ALA A 40 -14.26 -10.44 9.91
CA ALA A 40 -13.65 -10.72 8.62
C ALA A 40 -13.69 -12.24 8.38
N TYR A 41 -14.80 -12.71 7.81
CA TYR A 41 -15.04 -14.09 7.38
C TYR A 41 -14.86 -15.15 8.48
N SER A 42 -15.74 -15.13 9.49
CA SER A 42 -15.94 -16.36 10.27
C SER A 42 -16.60 -17.41 9.35
N ASN A 43 -15.91 -18.51 9.07
CA ASN A 43 -16.47 -19.73 8.47
C ASN A 43 -17.55 -20.35 9.37
N VAL A 44 -18.66 -19.65 9.57
CA VAL A 44 -19.78 -20.07 10.41
C VAL A 44 -21.04 -20.03 9.55
N ARG A 45 -21.53 -21.23 9.21
CA ARG A 45 -22.92 -21.41 8.79
C ARG A 45 -23.83 -20.79 9.85
N THR A 46 -24.39 -19.63 9.55
CA THR A 46 -25.42 -19.00 10.39
C THR A 46 -26.78 -19.27 9.76
N GLU A 47 -27.64 -19.94 10.53
CA GLU A 47 -29.07 -20.07 10.26
C GLU A 47 -29.72 -18.68 10.19
N PRO A 48 -30.68 -18.44 9.28
CA PRO A 48 -31.15 -17.10 8.99
C PRO A 48 -32.03 -16.57 10.14
N THR A 49 -31.61 -15.46 10.75
CA THR A 49 -32.50 -14.63 11.58
C THR A 49 -32.83 -13.33 10.86
N GLU A 50 -34.10 -12.92 10.96
CA GLU A 50 -34.81 -11.93 10.14
C GLU A 50 -34.24 -10.50 10.18
N LEU A 51 -33.15 -10.26 9.45
CA LEU A 51 -32.74 -8.93 9.01
C LEU A 51 -32.75 -8.91 7.47
N ARG A 52 -33.27 -7.84 6.87
CA ARG A 52 -33.43 -7.74 5.40
C ARG A 52 -32.08 -8.01 4.71
N PRO A 53 -31.98 -8.99 3.80
CA PRO A 53 -30.70 -9.42 3.20
C PRO A 53 -29.91 -8.28 2.56
N GLN A 54 -30.60 -7.29 1.99
CA GLN A 54 -29.99 -6.13 1.34
C GLN A 54 -29.20 -5.22 2.31
N ALA A 55 -29.65 -5.06 3.57
CA ALA A 55 -28.97 -4.18 4.52
C ALA A 55 -27.70 -4.83 5.11
N ILE A 56 -27.70 -6.16 5.27
CA ILE A 56 -26.53 -6.94 5.70
C ILE A 56 -25.49 -6.99 4.57
N LEU A 57 -25.92 -7.20 3.31
CA LEU A 57 -25.03 -7.08 2.16
C LEU A 57 -24.39 -5.70 2.14
N ILE A 58 -25.17 -4.61 2.17
CA ILE A 58 -24.62 -3.24 2.16
C ILE A 58 -23.63 -3.00 3.31
N PHE A 59 -23.88 -3.53 4.52
CA PHE A 59 -22.98 -3.36 5.66
C PHE A 59 -21.67 -4.15 5.54
N LEU A 60 -21.71 -5.37 5.00
CA LEU A 60 -20.51 -6.09 4.59
C LEU A 60 -19.80 -5.30 3.49
N HIS A 61 -20.50 -4.87 2.44
CA HIS A 61 -19.95 -4.16 1.28
C HIS A 61 -19.31 -2.81 1.63
N MET A 62 -19.77 -2.13 2.68
CA MET A 62 -19.13 -0.91 3.18
C MET A 62 -17.79 -1.14 3.90
N GLN A 63 -17.49 -2.36 4.35
CA GLN A 63 -16.16 -2.72 4.87
C GLN A 63 -15.12 -2.86 3.75
N PHE A 64 -15.54 -3.23 2.53
CA PHE A 64 -14.65 -3.56 1.40
C PHE A 64 -14.30 -2.39 0.48
N ALA A 65 -14.86 -1.21 0.73
CA ALA A 65 -14.93 -0.18 -0.30
C ALA A 65 -13.77 0.85 -0.24
N GLY A 66 -12.74 0.60 -1.07
CA GLY A 66 -11.94 1.67 -1.67
C GLY A 66 -10.60 2.01 -1.01
N TYR A 67 -9.64 2.32 -1.89
CA TYR A 67 -8.26 2.80 -1.67
C TYR A 67 -7.55 2.34 -0.40
N GLU A 68 -6.47 1.59 -0.61
CA GLU A 68 -5.66 1.07 0.48
C GLU A 68 -4.85 2.16 1.17
N LYS A 69 -4.53 1.86 2.43
CA LYS A 69 -3.61 2.58 3.27
C LYS A 69 -2.33 1.77 3.33
N ARG A 70 -1.22 2.37 2.91
CA ARG A 70 0.10 1.75 2.92
C ARG A 70 0.97 2.47 3.93
N PHE A 71 1.64 1.70 4.78
CA PHE A 71 2.58 2.20 5.75
C PHE A 71 3.87 1.39 5.70
N GLU A 72 5.00 2.10 5.73
CA GLU A 72 6.34 1.54 5.69
C GLU A 72 7.20 2.22 6.74
N ILE A 73 7.87 1.44 7.59
CA ILE A 73 8.94 1.94 8.48
C ILE A 73 10.22 1.22 8.11
N THR A 74 11.27 1.99 7.89
CA THR A 74 12.64 1.51 7.75
C THR A 74 13.40 1.82 9.04
N PHE A 75 14.25 0.90 9.47
CA PHE A 75 15.08 1.02 10.66
C PHE A 75 16.56 0.99 10.28
N SER A 76 17.44 1.57 11.10
CA SER A 76 18.88 1.39 10.93
C SER A 76 19.35 0.08 11.57
N ASP A 77 20.57 -0.32 11.26
CA ASP A 77 21.20 -1.50 11.84
C ASP A 77 21.31 -1.38 13.36
N ALA A 78 21.00 -2.47 14.06
CA ALA A 78 21.35 -2.60 15.47
C ALA A 78 22.89 -2.67 15.63
N PRO A 79 23.45 -2.28 16.78
CA PRO A 79 24.86 -2.53 17.06
C PRO A 79 25.21 -4.02 16.86
N VAL A 80 26.32 -4.31 16.18
CA VAL A 80 26.74 -5.68 15.79
C VAL A 80 26.76 -6.68 16.96
N PHE A 81 26.96 -6.21 18.19
CA PHE A 81 26.97 -7.05 19.39
C PHE A 81 25.57 -7.50 19.85
N GLU A 82 24.52 -6.73 19.50
CA GLU A 82 23.12 -7.04 19.85
C GLU A 82 22.46 -7.97 18.83
N ASP A 83 22.78 -7.81 17.54
CA ASP A 83 22.30 -8.68 16.46
C ASP A 83 23.43 -9.14 15.53
N PRO A 84 24.24 -10.14 15.94
CA PRO A 84 25.36 -10.64 15.13
C PRO A 84 24.94 -11.25 13.80
N CYS A 85 23.67 -11.63 13.67
CA CYS A 85 23.12 -12.28 12.48
C CYS A 85 22.33 -11.32 11.59
N GLY A 86 22.14 -10.06 11.99
CA GLY A 86 21.40 -9.06 11.22
C GLY A 86 19.97 -9.50 10.89
N ARG A 87 19.31 -10.24 11.79
CA ARG A 87 17.94 -10.70 11.56
C ARG A 87 16.92 -9.60 11.77
N GLY A 88 17.19 -8.64 12.66
CA GLY A 88 16.29 -7.54 13.00
C GLY A 88 14.84 -8.01 13.19
N LEU A 89 13.88 -7.38 12.52
CA LEU A 89 12.45 -7.72 12.61
C LEU A 89 12.13 -9.12 12.07
N HIS A 90 13.00 -9.72 11.24
CA HIS A 90 12.83 -11.11 10.78
C HIS A 90 13.02 -12.12 11.92
N ALA A 91 13.54 -11.69 13.08
CA ALA A 91 13.60 -12.50 14.29
C ALA A 91 12.27 -12.55 15.08
N LEU A 92 11.27 -11.73 14.72
CA LEU A 92 10.00 -11.67 15.44
C LEU A 92 9.24 -12.99 15.34
N SER A 93 8.68 -13.43 16.47
CA SER A 93 7.82 -14.60 16.51
C SER A 93 6.47 -14.31 15.86
N ARG A 94 5.75 -15.37 15.51
CA ARG A 94 4.39 -15.24 14.96
C ARG A 94 3.45 -14.53 15.94
N GLU A 95 3.57 -14.76 17.24
CA GLU A 95 2.78 -14.09 18.28
C GLU A 95 3.09 -12.59 18.37
N GLN A 96 4.35 -12.20 18.18
CA GLN A 96 4.73 -10.78 18.13
C GLN A 96 4.14 -10.10 16.89
N ILE A 97 4.15 -10.78 15.74
CA ILE A 97 3.54 -10.29 14.50
C ILE A 97 2.02 -10.15 14.66
N ASP A 98 1.35 -11.19 15.15
CA ASP A 98 -0.09 -11.16 15.42
C ASP A 98 -0.43 -10.00 16.39
N SER A 99 0.44 -9.69 17.36
CA SER A 99 0.16 -8.64 18.36
C SER A 99 -0.02 -7.23 17.79
N PHE A 100 0.68 -6.86 16.71
CA PHE A 100 0.45 -5.56 16.06
C PHE A 100 -0.62 -5.63 14.96
N LEU A 101 -0.84 -6.81 14.35
CA LEU A 101 -1.94 -7.01 13.40
C LEU A 101 -3.30 -6.97 14.10
N ASP A 102 -3.40 -7.49 15.32
CA ASP A 102 -4.61 -7.45 16.15
C ASP A 102 -5.05 -5.99 16.41
N LEU A 103 -4.10 -5.06 16.58
CA LEU A 103 -4.38 -3.62 16.74
C LEU A 103 -4.90 -2.98 15.45
N ALA A 104 -4.42 -3.45 14.29
CA ALA A 104 -4.95 -3.04 13.00
C ALA A 104 -6.30 -3.71 12.69
N HIS A 105 -6.69 -4.76 13.40
CA HIS A 105 -7.80 -5.67 13.10
C HIS A 105 -7.59 -6.54 11.85
N CYS A 106 -6.35 -6.95 11.60
CA CYS A 106 -5.99 -7.85 10.51
C CYS A 106 -5.74 -9.27 11.02
N THR A 107 -5.96 -10.27 10.17
CA THR A 107 -5.61 -11.67 10.45
C THR A 107 -4.85 -12.26 9.28
N ILE A 108 -3.78 -13.00 9.56
CA ILE A 108 -3.01 -13.70 8.52
C ILE A 108 -3.79 -14.93 8.04
N VAL A 109 -3.98 -15.03 6.72
CA VAL A 109 -4.67 -16.14 6.06
C VAL A 109 -3.72 -17.07 5.31
N SER A 110 -2.57 -16.55 4.86
CA SER A 110 -1.52 -17.33 4.22
C SER A 110 -0.16 -16.69 4.45
N GLN A 111 0.92 -17.45 4.24
CA GLN A 111 2.28 -16.96 4.42
C GLN A 111 3.24 -17.59 3.40
N LEU A 112 4.27 -16.83 3.06
CA LEU A 112 5.41 -17.26 2.25
C LEU A 112 6.68 -16.60 2.79
N SER A 113 7.71 -17.40 3.05
CA SER A 113 8.94 -16.91 3.68
C SER A 113 10.13 -17.30 2.83
N ASN A 114 11.14 -16.43 2.77
CA ASN A 114 12.43 -16.76 2.21
C ASN A 114 13.57 -16.29 3.13
N LYS A 115 14.80 -16.28 2.63
CA LYS A 115 15.98 -15.85 3.41
C LYS A 115 16.04 -14.33 3.66
N ASP A 116 15.30 -13.55 2.88
CA ASP A 116 15.38 -12.09 2.84
C ASP A 116 14.24 -11.43 3.64
N PHE A 117 13.05 -12.06 3.70
CA PHE A 117 11.89 -11.58 4.47
C PHE A 117 10.79 -12.63 4.65
N ASP A 118 9.84 -12.32 5.54
CA ASP A 118 8.56 -13.01 5.66
C ASP A 118 7.43 -12.21 5.02
N SER A 119 6.60 -12.89 4.22
CA SER A 119 5.44 -12.36 3.52
C SER A 119 4.16 -12.98 4.07
N TYR A 120 3.16 -12.15 4.37
CA TYR A 120 1.87 -12.60 4.86
C TYR A 120 0.74 -12.01 4.05
N VAL A 121 -0.10 -12.90 3.53
CA VAL A 121 -1.42 -12.52 3.00
C VAL A 121 -2.36 -12.44 4.19
N LEU A 122 -3.05 -11.32 4.31
CA LEU A 122 -3.99 -11.05 5.39
C LEU A 122 -5.42 -11.13 4.85
N SER A 123 -6.39 -11.09 5.76
CA SER A 123 -7.81 -11.22 5.44
C SER A 123 -8.30 -10.26 4.35
N GLU A 124 -7.65 -9.11 4.11
CA GLU A 124 -7.86 -8.23 2.95
C GLU A 124 -6.66 -7.27 2.75
N SER A 125 -5.44 -7.74 2.97
CA SER A 125 -4.28 -6.87 3.21
C SER A 125 -2.98 -7.66 3.02
N SER A 126 -1.83 -6.98 3.05
CA SER A 126 -0.52 -7.62 2.99
C SER A 126 0.45 -7.04 4.00
N LEU A 127 1.28 -7.92 4.55
CA LEU A 127 2.39 -7.57 5.43
C LEU A 127 3.68 -8.18 4.90
N PHE A 128 4.73 -7.37 4.86
CA PHE A 128 6.09 -7.79 4.54
C PHE A 128 7.02 -7.40 5.68
N VAL A 129 7.76 -8.36 6.22
CA VAL A 129 8.67 -8.19 7.36
C VAL A 129 10.09 -8.54 6.92
N TYR A 130 10.86 -7.51 6.58
CA TYR A 130 12.30 -7.59 6.32
C TYR A 130 13.07 -7.34 7.61
N PRO A 131 14.38 -7.68 7.68
CA PRO A 131 15.21 -7.39 8.85
C PRO A 131 15.14 -5.94 9.34
N HIS A 132 15.12 -4.97 8.43
CA HIS A 132 15.15 -3.53 8.75
C HIS A 132 14.00 -2.76 8.14
N LYS A 133 12.94 -3.44 7.67
CA LYS A 133 11.79 -2.78 7.05
C LYS A 133 10.52 -3.56 7.30
N VAL A 134 9.45 -2.87 7.66
CA VAL A 134 8.10 -3.44 7.71
C VAL A 134 7.19 -2.66 6.78
N VAL A 135 6.45 -3.36 5.93
CA VAL A 135 5.42 -2.78 5.05
C VAL A 135 4.09 -3.41 5.38
N LEU A 136 3.14 -2.61 5.84
CA LEU A 136 1.76 -3.03 6.09
C LEU A 136 0.84 -2.24 5.16
N LYS A 137 0.10 -2.96 4.32
CA LYS A 137 -0.87 -2.40 3.39
C LYS A 137 -2.24 -2.95 3.73
N THR A 138 -3.22 -2.08 3.98
CA THR A 138 -4.57 -2.48 4.38
C THR A 138 -5.65 -1.79 3.60
N CYS A 139 -6.79 -2.46 3.41
CA CYS A 139 -7.96 -1.87 2.77
C CYS A 139 -9.10 -1.63 3.78
N GLY A 140 -10.22 -1.12 3.26
CA GLY A 140 -11.46 -1.01 4.02
C GLY A 140 -11.40 -0.04 5.19
N THR A 141 -12.08 -0.39 6.28
CA THR A 141 -12.13 0.40 7.52
C THR A 141 -11.02 0.06 8.52
N THR A 142 -10.01 -0.70 8.10
CA THR A 142 -8.88 -1.12 8.92
C THR A 142 -8.13 0.08 9.49
N LYS A 143 -7.74 0.00 10.77
CA LYS A 143 -7.12 1.09 11.52
C LYS A 143 -5.60 0.96 11.53
N LEU A 144 -5.01 0.99 10.34
CA LEU A 144 -3.58 0.77 10.08
C LEU A 144 -2.65 1.47 11.09
N LEU A 145 -2.88 2.76 11.38
CA LEU A 145 -1.99 3.54 12.25
C LEU A 145 -1.97 3.07 13.71
N LEU A 146 -2.94 2.25 14.13
CA LEU A 146 -2.95 1.66 15.48
C LEU A 146 -1.91 0.55 15.67
N ALA A 147 -1.35 -0.01 14.59
CA ALA A 147 -0.26 -0.97 14.69
C ALA A 147 1.09 -0.31 15.05
N ILE A 148 1.24 1.00 14.79
CA ILE A 148 2.52 1.72 14.92
C ILE A 148 3.14 1.59 16.31
N PRO A 149 2.43 1.84 17.44
CA PRO A 149 3.04 1.76 18.76
C PRO A 149 3.67 0.39 19.03
N ARG A 150 2.97 -0.69 18.67
CA ARG A 150 3.45 -2.04 18.93
C ARG A 150 4.62 -2.42 18.04
N ILE A 151 4.64 -1.98 16.78
CA ILE A 151 5.79 -2.15 15.88
C ILE A 151 7.03 -1.44 16.46
N LEU A 152 6.87 -0.20 16.94
CA LEU A 152 7.98 0.57 17.51
C LEU A 152 8.50 -0.03 18.82
N GLU A 153 7.62 -0.56 19.68
CA GLU A 153 8.02 -1.29 20.89
C GLU A 153 8.87 -2.52 20.56
N LEU A 154 8.43 -3.34 19.60
CA LEU A 154 9.16 -4.53 19.16
C LEU A 154 10.50 -4.19 18.51
N ALA A 155 10.55 -3.12 17.71
CA ALA A 155 11.79 -2.63 17.13
C ALA A 155 12.77 -2.13 18.21
N ALA A 156 12.26 -1.45 19.24
CA ALA A 156 13.07 -1.00 20.37
C ALA A 156 13.62 -2.16 21.20
N GLU A 157 12.84 -3.24 21.40
CA GLU A 157 13.31 -4.48 22.02
C GLU A 157 14.48 -5.12 21.24
N LEU A 158 14.53 -4.89 19.93
CA LEU A 158 15.60 -5.35 19.02
C LEU A 158 16.71 -4.30 18.82
N SER A 159 16.68 -3.18 19.54
CA SER A 159 17.64 -2.07 19.39
C SER A 159 17.72 -1.51 17.96
N LEU A 160 16.58 -1.49 17.25
CA LEU A 160 16.46 -0.97 15.88
C LEU A 160 15.93 0.48 15.94
N PRO A 161 16.79 1.51 15.76
CA PRO A 161 16.32 2.89 15.71
C PRO A 161 15.57 3.15 14.40
N VAL A 162 14.52 3.98 14.46
CA VAL A 162 13.76 4.39 13.26
C VAL A 162 14.64 5.23 12.35
N LEU A 163 14.75 4.83 11.09
CA LEU A 163 15.46 5.57 10.05
C LEU A 163 14.50 6.46 9.26
N SER A 164 13.44 5.86 8.71
CA SER A 164 12.46 6.58 7.89
C SER A 164 11.08 5.97 8.02
N VAL A 165 10.09 6.77 7.66
CA VAL A 165 8.70 6.34 7.59
C VAL A 165 8.04 6.93 6.36
N LYS A 166 7.25 6.12 5.68
CA LYS A 166 6.37 6.56 4.61
C LYS A 166 4.97 6.03 4.85
N TYR A 167 4.00 6.93 4.78
CA TYR A 167 2.58 6.60 4.73
C TYR A 167 2.00 7.12 3.42
N SER A 168 1.31 6.28 2.67
CA SER A 168 0.65 6.66 1.42
C SER A 168 -0.75 6.08 1.32
N ARG A 169 -1.63 6.83 0.66
CA ARG A 169 -2.92 6.33 0.19
C ARG A 169 -3.47 7.20 -0.93
N GLY A 170 -4.30 6.62 -1.78
CA GLY A 170 -5.13 7.43 -2.67
C GLY A 170 -6.33 8.06 -1.95
N THR A 171 -7.25 8.58 -2.73
CA THR A 171 -8.47 9.22 -2.22
C THR A 171 -9.53 8.16 -1.98
N PHE A 172 -10.01 8.01 -0.74
CA PHE A 172 -11.05 7.04 -0.42
C PHE A 172 -12.29 7.20 -1.30
N ILE A 173 -12.88 6.09 -1.73
CA ILE A 173 -14.17 6.08 -2.42
C ILE A 173 -15.27 6.56 -1.46
N PHE A 174 -15.20 6.13 -0.20
CA PHE A 174 -16.16 6.47 0.86
C PHE A 174 -15.46 7.06 2.09
N PRO A 175 -14.98 8.33 2.04
CA PRO A 175 -14.23 8.93 3.14
C PRO A 175 -15.04 9.03 4.44
N GLY A 176 -16.37 9.23 4.35
CA GLY A 176 -17.25 9.29 5.52
C GLY A 176 -17.42 7.97 6.28
N ALA A 177 -17.00 6.84 5.71
CA ALA A 177 -17.03 5.53 6.36
C ALA A 177 -15.76 5.21 7.16
N GLN A 178 -14.69 5.98 6.96
CA GLN A 178 -13.40 5.70 7.60
C GLN A 178 -13.45 6.01 9.10
N PRO A 179 -13.07 5.08 9.99
CA PRO A 179 -13.01 5.35 11.42
C PRO A 179 -11.77 6.18 11.76
N ALA A 180 -11.75 6.80 12.94
CA ALA A 180 -10.53 7.38 13.48
C ALA A 180 -9.42 6.31 13.59
N PRO A 181 -8.14 6.63 13.29
CA PRO A 181 -7.61 7.97 12.96
C PRO A 181 -7.59 8.33 11.45
N HIS A 182 -8.45 7.71 10.63
CA HIS A 182 -8.43 7.79 9.17
C HIS A 182 -9.54 8.64 8.55
N ARG A 183 -10.19 9.54 9.31
CA ARG A 183 -11.31 10.34 8.78
C ARG A 183 -10.86 11.44 7.84
N SER A 184 -9.60 11.87 7.96
CA SER A 184 -9.01 12.91 7.12
C SER A 184 -7.49 12.77 7.08
N PHE A 185 -6.87 13.28 6.01
CA PHE A 185 -5.40 13.27 5.93
C PHE A 185 -4.73 14.10 7.02
N SER A 186 -5.34 15.22 7.43
CA SER A 186 -4.85 16.02 8.55
C SER A 186 -4.84 15.27 9.89
N GLU A 187 -5.84 14.41 10.12
CA GLU A 187 -5.89 13.55 11.30
C GLU A 187 -4.76 12.51 11.26
N GLU A 188 -4.58 11.85 10.11
CA GLU A 188 -3.51 10.87 9.89
C GLU A 188 -2.12 11.49 10.09
N VAL A 189 -1.88 12.68 9.53
CA VAL A 189 -0.63 13.43 9.70
C VAL A 189 -0.41 13.83 11.16
N SER A 190 -1.46 14.21 11.89
CA SER A 190 -1.35 14.55 13.32
C SER A 190 -0.90 13.34 14.15
N VAL A 191 -1.44 12.15 13.86
CA VAL A 191 -1.02 10.90 14.50
C VAL A 191 0.42 10.55 14.13
N LEU A 192 0.77 10.60 12.85
CA LEU A 192 2.11 10.28 12.36
C LEU A 192 3.18 11.22 12.93
N ASN A 193 2.90 12.52 13.02
CA ASN A 193 3.80 13.49 13.65
C ASN A 193 4.03 13.20 15.14
N GLY A 194 3.04 12.62 15.83
CA GLY A 194 3.20 12.19 17.22
C GLY A 194 4.29 11.14 17.43
N PHE A 195 4.60 10.34 16.40
CA PHE A 195 5.64 9.31 16.43
C PHE A 195 6.92 9.75 15.73
N PHE A 196 6.81 10.39 14.57
CA PHE A 196 7.91 10.57 13.62
C PHE A 196 8.24 12.04 13.33
N GLY A 197 7.46 12.98 13.87
CA GLY A 197 7.66 14.41 13.62
C GLY A 197 8.98 14.95 14.20
N GLY A 198 9.60 14.21 15.12
CA GLY A 198 10.90 14.53 15.71
C GLY A 198 12.12 14.03 14.93
N LEU A 199 11.94 13.29 13.82
CA LEU A 199 13.04 12.90 12.94
C LEU A 199 13.66 14.13 12.29
N LYS A 200 14.92 14.03 11.85
CA LYS A 200 15.71 15.16 11.33
C LYS A 200 15.03 15.95 10.21
N SER A 201 14.28 15.32 9.31
CA SER A 201 13.55 16.01 8.24
C SER A 201 12.28 16.73 8.72
N GLY A 202 11.83 16.47 9.94
CA GLY A 202 10.46 16.69 10.39
C GLY A 202 9.45 15.80 9.63
N GLY A 203 8.18 15.91 9.99
CA GLY A 203 7.09 15.27 9.26
C GLY A 203 6.65 16.11 8.06
N ASN A 204 6.73 15.53 6.86
CA ASN A 204 6.41 16.21 5.60
C ASN A 204 5.19 15.54 4.97
N ALA A 205 4.14 16.31 4.67
CA ALA A 205 2.89 15.79 4.15
C ALA A 205 2.49 16.50 2.86
N TYR A 206 2.10 15.73 1.84
CA TYR A 206 1.76 16.22 0.52
C TYR A 206 0.44 15.60 0.03
N VAL A 207 -0.32 16.37 -0.73
CA VAL A 207 -1.48 15.91 -1.48
C VAL A 207 -1.22 16.22 -2.95
N ILE A 208 -1.01 15.19 -3.74
CA ILE A 208 -0.51 15.24 -5.12
C ILE A 208 -1.63 14.82 -6.07
N GLY A 209 -1.63 15.36 -7.30
CA GLY A 209 -2.64 15.12 -8.32
C GLY A 209 -3.39 16.41 -8.68
N ASP A 210 -4.33 16.32 -9.63
CA ASP A 210 -5.06 17.47 -10.12
C ASP A 210 -5.81 18.21 -9.00
N ALA A 211 -5.62 19.53 -8.94
CA ALA A 211 -6.35 20.39 -8.05
C ALA A 211 -7.85 20.41 -8.37
N PHE A 212 -8.21 20.26 -9.65
CA PHE A 212 -9.58 20.31 -10.16
C PHE A 212 -10.28 18.95 -10.09
N ASN A 213 -9.56 17.83 -10.22
CA ASN A 213 -10.08 16.49 -10.00
C ASN A 213 -9.91 16.02 -8.56
N SER A 214 -10.93 16.27 -7.74
CA SER A 214 -10.96 15.85 -6.33
C SER A 214 -10.84 14.34 -6.07
N LYS A 215 -11.03 13.48 -7.09
CA LYS A 215 -11.07 12.02 -6.92
C LYS A 215 -9.74 11.31 -7.17
N LYS A 216 -8.82 11.91 -7.92
CA LYS A 216 -7.54 11.29 -8.32
C LYS A 216 -6.35 11.92 -7.58
N LYS A 217 -6.43 11.98 -6.24
CA LYS A 217 -5.34 12.51 -5.40
C LYS A 217 -4.58 11.44 -4.65
N TRP A 218 -3.29 11.64 -4.53
CA TRP A 218 -2.35 10.82 -3.77
C TRP A 218 -1.90 11.57 -2.52
N HIS A 219 -2.13 10.98 -1.36
CA HIS A 219 -1.75 11.54 -0.07
C HIS A 219 -0.50 10.81 0.40
N VAL A 220 0.55 11.56 0.73
CA VAL A 220 1.81 10.99 1.20
C VAL A 220 2.33 11.76 2.40
N TYR A 221 2.70 11.04 3.44
CA TYR A 221 3.48 11.53 4.57
C TYR A 221 4.84 10.84 4.55
N TYR A 222 5.90 11.61 4.75
CA TYR A 222 7.26 11.11 4.80
C TYR A 222 8.08 11.85 5.86
N ALA A 223 8.86 11.09 6.62
CA ALA A 223 9.82 11.62 7.57
C ALA A 223 11.05 10.70 7.61
N THR A 224 12.24 11.28 7.70
CA THR A 224 13.49 10.52 7.72
C THR A 224 14.57 11.20 8.56
N GLU A 225 15.41 10.38 9.17
CA GLU A 225 16.60 10.79 9.89
C GLU A 225 17.77 11.03 8.94
N GLU A 226 17.93 10.16 7.93
CA GLU A 226 18.99 10.21 6.93
C GLU A 226 18.46 9.81 5.53
N PRO A 227 19.19 10.07 4.44
CA PRO A 227 18.81 9.59 3.11
C PRO A 227 18.64 8.07 3.07
N GLU A 228 17.53 7.59 2.49
CA GLU A 228 17.31 6.16 2.29
C GLU A 228 18.24 5.56 1.23
N GLN A 229 18.46 4.25 1.31
CA GLN A 229 19.18 3.53 0.26
C GLN A 229 18.43 3.59 -1.07
N PRO A 230 19.14 3.52 -2.21
CA PRO A 230 18.50 3.52 -3.52
C PRO A 230 17.47 2.41 -3.66
N MET A 231 16.24 2.78 -4.00
CA MET A 231 15.13 1.84 -4.20
C MET A 231 14.06 2.45 -5.10
N VAL A 232 13.23 1.57 -5.68
CA VAL A 232 12.04 1.95 -6.44
C VAL A 232 10.86 1.15 -5.90
N THR A 233 9.76 1.85 -5.61
CA THR A 233 8.48 1.24 -5.24
C THR A 233 7.39 1.77 -6.18
N LEU A 234 6.65 0.84 -6.77
CA LEU A 234 5.50 1.08 -7.63
C LEU A 234 4.22 0.82 -6.84
N GLU A 235 3.29 1.77 -6.82
CA GLU A 235 1.95 1.62 -6.26
C GLU A 235 0.93 1.98 -7.34
N MET A 236 0.09 1.01 -7.75
CA MET A 236 -0.99 1.19 -8.72
C MET A 236 -2.35 1.01 -8.05
N CYS A 237 -3.29 1.90 -8.38
CA CYS A 237 -4.69 1.80 -7.97
C CYS A 237 -5.57 1.87 -9.21
N MET A 238 -6.50 0.93 -9.34
CA MET A 238 -7.32 0.73 -10.53
C MET A 238 -8.78 0.66 -10.10
N THR A 239 -9.64 1.42 -10.79
CA THR A 239 -11.08 1.47 -10.54
C THR A 239 -11.87 1.29 -11.83
N GLY A 240 -13.11 0.81 -11.72
CA GLY A 240 -13.94 0.57 -12.90
C GLY A 240 -13.38 -0.55 -13.76
N LEU A 241 -13.02 -1.67 -13.11
CA LEU A 241 -12.47 -2.85 -13.77
C LEU A 241 -13.43 -3.40 -14.83
N ASP A 242 -12.90 -3.94 -15.93
CA ASP A 242 -13.72 -4.60 -16.96
C ASP A 242 -14.51 -5.76 -16.34
N VAL A 243 -15.81 -5.82 -16.64
CA VAL A 243 -16.74 -6.79 -16.01
C VAL A 243 -16.31 -8.24 -16.27
N LYS A 244 -15.77 -8.55 -17.46
CA LYS A 244 -15.34 -9.92 -17.77
C LYS A 244 -14.02 -10.28 -17.08
N LYS A 245 -13.12 -9.30 -16.93
CA LYS A 245 -11.87 -9.47 -16.18
C LYS A 245 -12.14 -9.62 -14.68
N ALA A 246 -12.99 -8.76 -14.12
CA ALA A 246 -13.41 -8.83 -12.72
C ALA A 246 -14.15 -10.13 -12.38
N ALA A 247 -14.93 -10.68 -13.32
CA ALA A 247 -15.67 -11.94 -13.16
C ALA A 247 -14.77 -13.14 -12.77
N VAL A 248 -13.48 -13.10 -13.10
CA VAL A 248 -12.51 -14.16 -12.74
C VAL A 248 -12.36 -14.30 -11.22
N PHE A 249 -12.61 -13.22 -10.46
CA PHE A 249 -12.39 -13.16 -9.01
C PHE A 249 -13.67 -13.40 -8.19
N PHE A 250 -14.73 -13.92 -8.82
CA PHE A 250 -15.91 -14.44 -8.13
C PHE A 250 -15.75 -15.94 -7.92
N LYS A 251 -16.13 -16.41 -6.73
CA LYS A 251 -16.09 -17.83 -6.42
C LYS A 251 -17.19 -18.55 -7.19
N ASN A 252 -16.80 -19.46 -8.07
CA ASN A 252 -17.75 -20.22 -8.87
C ASN A 252 -18.16 -21.50 -8.13
N SER A 253 -19.36 -21.49 -7.54
CA SER A 253 -19.94 -22.68 -6.88
C SER A 253 -20.73 -23.60 -7.83
N ALA A 254 -20.85 -23.23 -9.11
CA ALA A 254 -21.84 -23.80 -10.02
C ALA A 254 -21.44 -25.13 -10.68
N ASP A 255 -20.13 -25.39 -10.89
CA ASP A 255 -19.69 -26.51 -11.76
C ASP A 255 -19.10 -27.70 -10.98
N GLY A 256 -19.16 -27.72 -9.65
CA GLY A 256 -18.51 -28.76 -8.83
C GLY A 256 -16.97 -28.74 -8.89
N CYS A 257 -16.38 -27.93 -9.77
CA CYS A 257 -14.98 -27.52 -9.74
C CYS A 257 -14.87 -26.32 -8.80
N CYS A 258 -14.17 -26.48 -7.68
CA CYS A 258 -13.83 -25.34 -6.82
C CYS A 258 -12.86 -24.45 -7.61
N SER A 259 -13.26 -23.21 -7.95
CA SER A 259 -12.27 -22.21 -8.35
C SER A 259 -11.24 -22.12 -7.23
N SER A 260 -9.96 -22.28 -7.57
CA SER A 260 -8.88 -22.11 -6.61
C SER A 260 -8.24 -20.76 -6.81
N ALA A 261 -7.66 -20.18 -5.75
CA ALA A 261 -6.88 -18.95 -5.86
C ALA A 261 -5.84 -19.04 -6.99
N LYS A 262 -5.18 -20.20 -7.13
CA LYS A 262 -4.25 -20.50 -8.23
C LYS A 262 -4.85 -20.42 -9.63
N GLU A 263 -6.12 -20.79 -9.78
CA GLU A 263 -6.83 -20.67 -11.04
C GLU A 263 -7.14 -19.21 -11.35
N MET A 264 -7.55 -18.41 -10.36
CA MET A 264 -7.71 -16.95 -10.51
C MET A 264 -6.39 -16.29 -10.94
N THR A 265 -5.28 -16.64 -10.29
CA THR A 265 -3.92 -16.18 -10.62
C THR A 265 -3.57 -16.45 -12.08
N LYS A 266 -3.84 -17.66 -12.56
CA LYS A 266 -3.52 -18.09 -13.92
C LYS A 266 -4.44 -17.45 -14.97
N LEU A 267 -5.75 -17.44 -14.74
CA LEU A 267 -6.75 -16.95 -15.71
C LEU A 267 -6.70 -15.43 -15.88
N SER A 268 -6.38 -14.70 -14.80
CA SER A 268 -6.20 -13.24 -14.84
C SER A 268 -4.88 -12.83 -15.49
N GLY A 269 -3.91 -13.74 -15.62
CA GLY A 269 -2.56 -13.43 -16.11
C GLY A 269 -1.64 -12.81 -15.06
N ILE A 270 -2.03 -12.83 -13.77
CA ILE A 270 -1.21 -12.31 -12.66
C ILE A 270 0.15 -13.01 -12.60
N SER A 271 0.22 -14.31 -12.91
CA SER A 271 1.47 -15.07 -12.97
C SER A 271 2.49 -14.53 -13.97
N GLU A 272 2.04 -13.77 -14.97
CA GLU A 272 2.90 -13.28 -16.05
C GLU A 272 3.47 -11.87 -15.78
N ILE A 273 3.00 -11.19 -14.73
CA ILE A 273 3.43 -9.80 -14.43
C ILE A 273 4.92 -9.77 -14.05
N ILE A 274 5.36 -10.67 -13.17
CA ILE A 274 6.77 -10.94 -12.87
C ILE A 274 6.91 -12.47 -12.73
N PRO A 275 7.20 -13.20 -13.84
CA PRO A 275 7.18 -14.67 -13.87
C PRO A 275 8.13 -15.36 -12.89
N GLU A 276 9.17 -14.66 -12.44
CA GLU A 276 10.17 -15.16 -11.49
C GLU A 276 9.64 -15.23 -10.05
N MET A 277 8.53 -14.55 -9.74
CA MET A 277 7.98 -14.51 -8.39
C MET A 277 7.22 -15.77 -8.03
N GLU A 278 7.54 -16.33 -6.86
CA GLU A 278 6.68 -17.32 -6.22
C GLU A 278 5.45 -16.63 -5.63
N ILE A 279 4.26 -17.11 -6.00
CA ILE A 279 2.98 -16.51 -5.63
C ILE A 279 2.33 -17.27 -4.48
N CYS A 280 2.01 -16.53 -3.42
CA CYS A 280 1.14 -16.94 -2.33
C CYS A 280 -0.21 -16.26 -2.52
N ASP A 281 -1.21 -16.99 -3.02
CA ASP A 281 -2.54 -16.47 -3.35
C ASP A 281 -3.62 -16.94 -2.37
N PHE A 282 -4.69 -16.14 -2.29
CA PHE A 282 -5.84 -16.42 -1.45
C PHE A 282 -7.13 -15.93 -2.12
N GLU A 283 -8.15 -16.78 -2.13
CA GLU A 283 -9.50 -16.50 -2.63
C GLU A 283 -10.43 -16.21 -1.45
N PHE A 284 -11.23 -15.16 -1.53
CA PHE A 284 -12.24 -14.81 -0.53
C PHE A 284 -13.65 -15.31 -0.91
N ASP A 285 -14.50 -15.49 0.08
CA ASP A 285 -15.88 -15.98 -0.07
C ASP A 285 -16.87 -14.87 0.30
N PRO A 286 -17.81 -14.46 -0.58
CA PRO A 286 -18.17 -15.08 -1.86
C PRO A 286 -17.32 -14.62 -3.05
N CYS A 287 -16.52 -13.57 -2.92
CA CYS A 287 -15.66 -13.05 -3.98
C CYS A 287 -14.48 -12.26 -3.41
N GLY A 288 -13.50 -11.98 -4.27
CA GLY A 288 -12.30 -11.23 -3.91
C GLY A 288 -11.04 -12.10 -3.96
N TYR A 289 -9.91 -11.44 -4.13
CA TYR A 289 -8.62 -12.10 -4.27
C TYR A 289 -7.49 -11.26 -3.68
N SER A 290 -6.54 -11.93 -3.05
CA SER A 290 -5.30 -11.32 -2.57
C SER A 290 -4.12 -12.22 -2.90
N MET A 291 -2.97 -11.62 -3.19
CA MET A 291 -1.72 -12.37 -3.31
C MET A 291 -0.52 -11.56 -2.91
N ASN A 292 0.54 -12.28 -2.53
CA ASN A 292 1.89 -11.76 -2.46
C ASN A 292 2.80 -12.56 -3.39
N GLY A 293 3.64 -11.86 -4.15
CA GLY A 293 4.73 -12.42 -4.94
C GLY A 293 6.07 -12.19 -4.25
N VAL A 294 6.96 -13.17 -4.28
CA VAL A 294 8.29 -13.11 -3.65
C VAL A 294 9.37 -13.60 -4.62
N PHE A 295 10.43 -12.81 -4.81
CA PHE A 295 11.64 -13.24 -5.54
C PHE A 295 12.90 -12.56 -5.00
N GLY A 296 13.73 -13.30 -4.26
CA GLY A 296 14.84 -12.72 -3.50
C GLY A 296 14.33 -11.62 -2.56
N PRO A 297 14.89 -10.40 -2.54
CA PRO A 297 14.39 -9.29 -1.72
C PRO A 297 13.14 -8.62 -2.31
N ALA A 298 12.80 -8.91 -3.57
CA ALA A 298 11.69 -8.27 -4.26
C ALA A 298 10.34 -8.85 -3.80
N ALA A 299 9.37 -7.96 -3.63
CA ALA A 299 8.01 -8.30 -3.28
C ALA A 299 7.03 -7.65 -4.25
N SER A 300 5.91 -8.32 -4.51
CA SER A 300 4.73 -7.72 -5.11
C SER A 300 3.46 -8.11 -4.37
N THR A 301 2.40 -7.34 -4.52
CA THR A 301 1.08 -7.71 -3.99
C THR A 301 -0.05 -7.16 -4.85
N ILE A 302 -1.16 -7.91 -4.88
CA ILE A 302 -2.41 -7.52 -5.52
C ILE A 302 -3.55 -7.74 -4.55
N HIS A 303 -4.47 -6.78 -4.48
CA HIS A 303 -5.76 -6.90 -3.81
C HIS A 303 -6.87 -6.56 -4.80
N VAL A 304 -7.90 -7.41 -4.88
CA VAL A 304 -9.01 -7.27 -5.84
C VAL A 304 -10.36 -7.33 -5.14
N THR A 305 -11.17 -6.32 -5.42
CA THR A 305 -12.61 -6.19 -5.10
C THR A 305 -13.37 -6.17 -6.42
N PRO A 306 -13.92 -7.30 -6.90
CA PRO A 306 -14.46 -7.41 -8.25
C PRO A 306 -15.89 -6.86 -8.44
N GLU A 307 -16.56 -6.44 -7.36
CA GLU A 307 -17.96 -6.05 -7.38
C GLU A 307 -18.27 -4.85 -8.28
N GLU A 308 -19.34 -4.97 -9.06
CA GLU A 308 -19.76 -3.91 -9.99
C GLU A 308 -20.21 -2.64 -9.24
N GLY A 309 -19.83 -1.47 -9.77
CA GLY A 309 -20.15 -0.16 -9.21
C GLY A 309 -19.11 0.40 -8.23
N PHE A 310 -18.28 -0.45 -7.63
CA PHE A 310 -17.17 -0.06 -6.77
C PHE A 310 -15.93 -0.96 -6.95
N SER A 311 -15.79 -1.55 -8.14
CA SER A 311 -14.69 -2.46 -8.46
C SER A 311 -13.34 -1.75 -8.31
N TYR A 312 -12.43 -2.42 -7.63
CA TYR A 312 -11.11 -1.91 -7.29
C TYR A 312 -10.07 -3.02 -7.40
N ALA A 313 -8.92 -2.69 -7.95
CA ALA A 313 -7.74 -3.53 -7.87
C ALA A 313 -6.51 -2.68 -7.58
N SER A 314 -5.54 -3.26 -6.91
CA SER A 314 -4.24 -2.64 -6.69
C SER A 314 -3.12 -3.56 -7.13
N TYR A 315 -2.00 -2.95 -7.50
CA TYR A 315 -0.75 -3.67 -7.71
C TYR A 315 0.37 -2.88 -7.06
N GLU A 316 1.22 -3.56 -6.32
CA GLU A 316 2.43 -2.97 -5.76
C GLU A 316 3.62 -3.86 -6.09
N ALA A 317 4.76 -3.23 -6.38
CA ALA A 317 6.05 -3.91 -6.50
C ALA A 317 7.14 -3.09 -5.82
N MET A 318 8.01 -3.74 -5.07
CA MET A 318 9.08 -3.10 -4.29
C MET A 318 10.32 -3.98 -4.22
N ASN A 319 11.46 -3.36 -3.87
CA ASN A 319 12.75 -4.02 -3.65
C ASN A 319 13.25 -4.88 -4.82
N PHE A 320 12.83 -4.58 -6.05
CA PHE A 320 13.34 -5.19 -7.28
C PHE A 320 14.50 -4.38 -7.86
N ASN A 321 15.28 -4.99 -8.76
CA ASN A 321 16.30 -4.28 -9.52
C ASN A 321 15.65 -3.46 -10.66
N PRO A 322 15.74 -2.12 -10.67
CA PRO A 322 15.11 -1.30 -11.71
C PRO A 322 15.65 -1.57 -13.12
N SER A 323 16.82 -2.21 -13.24
CA SER A 323 17.42 -2.58 -14.52
C SER A 323 16.91 -3.92 -15.07
N SER A 324 16.30 -4.77 -14.24
CA SER A 324 15.77 -6.07 -14.69
C SER A 324 14.32 -5.98 -15.19
N LEU A 325 13.64 -4.86 -14.93
CA LEU A 325 12.24 -4.65 -15.29
C LEU A 325 12.06 -3.32 -16.02
N VAL A 326 11.24 -3.34 -17.06
CA VAL A 326 10.84 -2.15 -17.81
C VAL A 326 9.50 -1.65 -17.27
N TYR A 327 9.47 -0.37 -16.89
CA TYR A 327 8.30 0.25 -16.24
C TYR A 327 6.99 0.11 -17.05
N SER A 328 7.02 0.40 -18.35
CA SER A 328 5.86 0.27 -19.24
C SER A 328 5.34 -1.17 -19.30
N ASP A 329 6.24 -2.14 -19.44
CA ASP A 329 5.90 -3.55 -19.63
C ASP A 329 5.27 -4.15 -18.38
N VAL A 330 5.67 -3.69 -17.19
CA VAL A 330 5.01 -4.07 -15.93
C VAL A 330 3.61 -3.49 -15.87
N ILE A 331 3.43 -2.19 -16.17
CA ILE A 331 2.11 -1.56 -16.19
C ILE A 331 1.19 -2.26 -17.20
N GLU A 332 1.63 -2.49 -18.42
CA GLU A 332 0.82 -3.13 -19.47
C GLU A 332 0.37 -4.54 -19.09
N ARG A 333 1.25 -5.33 -18.46
CA ARG A 333 0.91 -6.67 -17.96
C ARG A 333 -0.10 -6.63 -16.83
N VAL A 334 0.03 -5.67 -15.90
CA VAL A 334 -0.99 -5.45 -14.85
C VAL A 334 -2.33 -5.07 -15.50
N LEU A 335 -2.34 -4.10 -16.41
CA LEU A 335 -3.55 -3.64 -17.08
C LEU A 335 -4.22 -4.74 -17.91
N ALA A 336 -3.47 -5.66 -18.51
CA ALA A 336 -4.02 -6.80 -19.24
C ALA A 336 -4.88 -7.72 -18.37
N GLY A 337 -4.62 -7.77 -17.06
CA GLY A 337 -5.39 -8.55 -16.10
C GLY A 337 -6.70 -7.90 -15.66
N PHE A 338 -6.80 -6.57 -15.71
CA PHE A 338 -7.91 -5.82 -15.08
C PHE A 338 -8.68 -4.88 -15.99
N SER A 339 -8.04 -4.31 -17.02
CA SER A 339 -8.60 -3.33 -17.96
C SER A 339 -9.50 -2.26 -17.30
N PRO A 340 -8.99 -1.46 -16.34
CA PRO A 340 -9.79 -0.45 -15.63
C PRO A 340 -10.24 0.71 -16.52
N SER A 341 -11.31 1.41 -16.15
CA SER A 341 -11.66 2.70 -16.75
C SER A 341 -10.68 3.81 -16.34
N ASP A 342 -10.23 3.76 -15.10
CA ASP A 342 -9.36 4.76 -14.49
C ASP A 342 -8.29 4.06 -13.64
N PHE A 343 -7.05 4.52 -13.74
CA PHE A 343 -6.01 4.09 -12.83
C PHE A 343 -5.04 5.21 -12.50
N SER A 344 -4.34 5.06 -11.38
CA SER A 344 -3.26 5.94 -10.97
C SER A 344 -2.02 5.14 -10.63
N VAL A 345 -0.86 5.73 -10.85
CA VAL A 345 0.44 5.14 -10.54
C VAL A 345 1.25 6.12 -9.72
N ALA A 346 1.75 5.68 -8.57
CA ALA A 346 2.72 6.39 -7.76
C ALA A 346 4.04 5.60 -7.76
N VAL A 347 5.13 6.23 -8.20
CA VAL A 347 6.47 5.65 -8.20
C VAL A 347 7.35 6.43 -7.24
N THR A 348 7.78 5.79 -6.17
CA THR A 348 8.73 6.36 -5.20
C THR A 348 10.14 5.90 -5.54
N ILE A 349 11.06 6.85 -5.63
CA ILE A 349 12.44 6.65 -6.05
C ILE A 349 13.36 7.25 -5.00
N PHE A 350 14.26 6.44 -4.46
CA PHE A 350 15.45 6.90 -3.76
C PHE A 350 16.68 6.55 -4.59
N GLY A 351 17.71 7.40 -4.57
CA GLY A 351 18.91 7.26 -5.42
C GLY A 351 18.85 7.98 -6.78
N GLY A 352 17.76 8.72 -7.05
CA GLY A 352 17.61 9.62 -8.19
C GLY A 352 17.30 8.94 -9.54
N HIS A 353 17.03 9.76 -10.56
CA HIS A 353 16.59 9.29 -11.90
C HIS A 353 17.56 8.31 -12.55
N GLY A 354 18.88 8.51 -12.37
CA GLY A 354 19.91 7.65 -12.97
C GLY A 354 19.86 6.20 -12.46
N PHE A 355 19.47 6.00 -11.20
CA PHE A 355 19.24 4.69 -10.59
C PHE A 355 17.91 4.07 -11.05
N ALA A 356 16.85 4.88 -11.10
CA ALA A 356 15.50 4.42 -11.45
C ALA A 356 15.29 4.13 -12.95
N LYS A 357 16.19 4.54 -13.86
CA LYS A 357 16.12 4.17 -15.29
C LYS A 357 14.77 4.53 -15.94
N SER A 358 14.04 3.53 -16.47
CA SER A 358 12.73 3.70 -17.10
C SER A 358 11.65 4.10 -16.10
N TRP A 359 11.84 3.79 -14.82
CA TRP A 359 10.91 4.10 -13.73
C TRP A 359 10.88 5.57 -13.34
N ALA A 360 11.86 6.36 -13.82
CA ALA A 360 11.93 7.80 -13.60
C ALA A 360 11.36 8.60 -14.78
N LYS A 361 10.55 7.95 -15.64
CA LYS A 361 9.89 8.54 -16.81
C LYS A 361 8.37 8.39 -16.70
N GLY A 362 7.65 9.25 -17.42
CA GLY A 362 6.21 9.06 -17.64
C GLY A 362 5.94 7.75 -18.38
N ALA A 363 4.84 7.07 -18.02
CA ALA A 363 4.39 5.89 -18.76
C ALA A 363 3.56 6.35 -19.98
N ASP A 364 3.96 5.93 -21.17
CA ASP A 364 3.15 6.08 -22.39
C ASP A 364 2.40 4.77 -22.62
N ILE A 365 1.08 4.78 -22.39
CA ILE A 365 0.22 3.60 -22.51
C ILE A 365 -0.82 3.89 -23.59
N ASN A 366 -0.67 3.27 -24.76
CA ASN A 366 -1.45 3.63 -25.96
C ASN A 366 -2.98 3.62 -25.77
N SER A 367 -3.51 2.78 -24.88
CA SER A 367 -4.94 2.62 -24.63
C SER A 367 -5.51 3.61 -23.60
N TYR A 368 -4.66 4.44 -23.00
CA TYR A 368 -5.03 5.35 -21.92
C TYR A 368 -4.48 6.76 -22.16
N MET A 369 -5.28 7.76 -21.80
CA MET A 369 -4.85 9.14 -21.77
C MET A 369 -4.24 9.42 -20.40
N CYS A 370 -3.05 9.99 -20.36
CA CYS A 370 -2.46 10.52 -19.13
C CYS A 370 -3.14 11.86 -18.80
N ASP A 371 -3.90 11.89 -17.71
CA ASP A 371 -4.60 13.08 -17.24
C ASP A 371 -3.64 14.00 -16.47
N ASP A 372 -2.76 13.43 -15.64
CA ASP A 372 -1.80 14.14 -14.80
C ASP A 372 -0.45 13.46 -14.77
N LEU A 373 0.61 14.26 -14.70
CA LEU A 373 1.95 13.85 -14.33
C LEU A 373 2.51 14.89 -13.35
N VAL A 374 2.72 14.48 -12.11
CA VAL A 374 3.26 15.34 -11.05
C VAL A 374 4.49 14.70 -10.45
N GLU A 375 5.56 15.47 -10.33
CA GLU A 375 6.79 15.09 -9.66
C GLU A 375 6.91 15.87 -8.35
N GLN A 376 7.12 15.16 -7.25
CA GLN A 376 7.25 15.73 -5.91
C GLN A 376 8.55 15.27 -5.26
N GLU A 377 9.42 16.22 -4.92
CA GLU A 377 10.61 15.94 -4.12
C GLU A 377 10.21 15.57 -2.68
N LEU A 378 10.86 14.53 -2.16
CA LEU A 378 10.78 14.12 -0.77
C LEU A 378 12.10 14.44 -0.05
N PRO A 379 12.06 14.68 1.27
CA PRO A 379 13.26 14.81 2.09
C PRO A 379 14.30 13.70 1.85
N GLY A 380 15.59 14.02 2.03
CA GLY A 380 16.67 13.05 1.82
C GLY A 380 16.95 12.72 0.36
N GLY A 381 16.48 13.55 -0.59
CA GLY A 381 16.71 13.34 -2.03
C GLY A 381 15.82 12.26 -2.64
N GLY A 382 14.71 11.94 -1.98
CA GLY A 382 13.67 11.08 -2.55
C GLY A 382 12.84 11.80 -3.60
N LEU A 383 12.23 11.03 -4.48
CA LEU A 383 11.34 11.52 -5.52
C LEU A 383 10.07 10.69 -5.55
N LEU A 384 8.93 11.34 -5.69
CA LEU A 384 7.65 10.69 -5.93
C LEU A 384 7.07 11.19 -7.25
N MET A 385 6.90 10.30 -8.21
CA MET A 385 6.18 10.59 -9.44
C MET A 385 4.77 10.02 -9.34
N TYR A 386 3.77 10.86 -9.55
CA TYR A 386 2.37 10.46 -9.59
C TYR A 386 1.79 10.70 -10.97
N GLN A 387 1.10 9.70 -11.50
CA GLN A 387 0.42 9.76 -12.78
C GLN A 387 -1.01 9.27 -12.64
N SER A 388 -1.93 9.91 -13.36
CA SER A 388 -3.33 9.50 -13.39
C SER A 388 -3.79 9.31 -14.83
N PHE A 389 -4.61 8.30 -15.08
CA PHE A 389 -4.97 7.85 -16.42
C PHE A 389 -6.47 7.58 -16.53
N THR A 390 -7.00 7.78 -17.73
CA THR A 390 -8.37 7.42 -18.13
C THR A 390 -8.36 6.65 -19.45
N ALA A 391 -9.16 5.59 -19.55
CA ALA A 391 -9.28 4.80 -20.77
C ALA A 391 -9.79 5.64 -21.95
N VAL A 392 -9.15 5.49 -23.11
CA VAL A 392 -9.57 6.18 -24.33
C VAL A 392 -10.71 5.41 -24.98
N ALA A 393 -11.80 6.10 -25.31
CA ALA A 393 -12.91 5.49 -26.04
C ALA A 393 -12.43 5.00 -27.43
N PRO A 394 -12.89 3.82 -27.90
CA PRO A 394 -12.53 3.34 -29.24
C PRO A 394 -12.94 4.38 -30.30
N GLY A 395 -11.95 5.01 -30.96
CA GLY A 395 -12.18 5.97 -32.04
C GLY A 395 -11.78 7.43 -31.75
N THR A 396 -11.39 7.77 -30.52
CA THR A 396 -10.79 9.08 -30.21
C THR A 396 -9.27 9.02 -30.32
N VAL A 397 -8.70 9.81 -31.25
CA VAL A 397 -7.24 9.93 -31.42
C VAL A 397 -6.70 10.86 -30.33
N SER A 398 -5.72 10.39 -29.56
CA SER A 398 -5.04 11.19 -28.54
C SER A 398 -4.32 12.40 -29.17
N PRO A 399 -4.48 13.63 -28.68
CA PRO A 399 -3.70 14.78 -29.14
C PRO A 399 -2.28 14.65 -28.60
N ARG A 400 -1.39 13.98 -29.34
CA ARG A 400 0.03 13.97 -29.02
C ARG A 400 0.57 15.41 -29.07
N SER A 401 1.07 15.90 -27.95
CA SER A 401 1.80 17.17 -27.89
C SER A 401 3.21 16.95 -28.45
N THR A 402 3.41 17.23 -29.74
CA THR A 402 4.73 17.40 -30.35
C THR A 402 5.29 18.76 -29.95
N LEU A 403 6.06 18.81 -28.87
CA LEU A 403 7.07 19.85 -28.68
C LEU A 403 8.41 19.26 -29.13
N GLU A 404 8.67 19.36 -30.44
CA GLU A 404 10.02 19.23 -30.98
C GLU A 404 10.81 20.46 -30.54
N MET A 405 11.89 20.23 -29.79
CA MET A 405 12.84 21.27 -29.41
C MET A 405 13.79 21.50 -30.59
N ASP A 406 13.37 22.34 -31.52
CA ASP A 406 14.22 22.84 -32.59
C ASP A 406 15.28 23.81 -32.04
N GLY A 407 16.54 23.56 -32.36
CA GLY A 407 17.58 24.60 -32.44
C GLY A 407 18.87 24.35 -31.68
N TRP A 408 19.81 23.59 -32.29
CA TRP A 408 21.04 24.19 -32.82
C TRP A 408 21.86 23.17 -33.59
N SER A 409 21.89 23.33 -34.92
CA SER A 409 22.91 22.74 -35.78
C SER A 409 24.23 23.49 -35.61
N SER A 410 25.32 22.75 -35.44
CA SER A 410 26.63 23.16 -35.93
C SER A 410 27.31 21.96 -36.58
N ASP A 411 27.74 22.19 -37.80
CA ASP A 411 28.30 21.24 -38.76
C ASP A 411 29.58 20.53 -38.27
N GLY A 412 29.72 19.29 -38.76
CA GLY A 412 30.94 18.80 -39.40
C GLY A 412 32.08 18.32 -38.49
N MET A 413 32.33 17.01 -38.52
CA MET A 413 33.58 16.41 -39.05
C MET A 413 33.56 14.89 -38.77
N GLU A 414 33.63 14.09 -39.83
CA GLU A 414 33.94 12.66 -39.74
C GLU A 414 35.38 12.45 -39.26
N THR A 415 35.58 11.62 -38.23
CA THR A 415 36.80 10.82 -38.07
C THR A 415 36.47 9.47 -37.44
N ALA A 416 36.87 8.40 -38.13
CA ALA A 416 36.78 7.01 -37.70
C ALA A 416 37.65 6.72 -36.46
N ALA A 417 37.18 5.84 -35.57
CA ALA A 417 38.04 5.07 -34.67
C ALA A 417 37.34 3.78 -34.21
N ASN A 418 38.09 2.68 -34.29
CA ASN A 418 37.79 1.32 -33.83
C ASN A 418 37.20 1.26 -32.41
N SER A 419 36.21 0.40 -32.20
CA SER A 419 35.81 -0.09 -30.89
C SER A 419 36.36 -1.50 -30.67
N ASP A 420 37.42 -1.61 -29.88
CA ASP A 420 37.78 -2.85 -29.18
C ASP A 420 36.89 -2.97 -27.94
N GLU A 421 36.22 -4.11 -27.81
CA GLU A 421 35.49 -4.52 -26.61
C GLU A 421 36.46 -4.67 -25.43
N MET A 422 36.11 -4.10 -24.28
CA MET A 422 36.73 -4.48 -23.01
C MET A 422 35.65 -4.70 -21.94
N CYS A 423 35.33 -5.97 -21.74
CA CYS A 423 34.56 -6.48 -20.61
C CYS A 423 35.32 -6.23 -19.30
N ILE A 424 34.68 -5.60 -18.31
CA ILE A 424 35.21 -5.45 -16.95
C ILE A 424 34.42 -6.38 -16.02
N TYR A 425 35.08 -7.46 -15.61
CA TYR A 425 34.69 -8.32 -14.49
C TYR A 425 35.06 -7.65 -13.17
N TRP A 426 34.15 -7.66 -12.18
CA TRP A 426 34.44 -7.30 -10.80
C TRP A 426 34.53 -8.56 -9.94
N ASP A 427 35.75 -8.99 -9.64
CA ASP A 427 36.04 -9.92 -8.54
C ASP A 427 36.77 -9.16 -7.43
N ALA A 428 36.15 -9.13 -6.25
CA ALA A 428 36.75 -8.56 -5.04
C ALA A 428 37.02 -9.68 -4.04
N GLU A 429 38.24 -10.23 -4.06
CA GLU A 429 38.76 -11.04 -2.96
C GLU A 429 39.68 -10.21 -2.05
N LYS A 430 39.36 -10.28 -0.75
CA LYS A 430 40.07 -9.67 0.37
C LYS A 430 41.52 -10.16 0.44
N LYS A 431 42.49 -9.23 0.57
CA LYS A 431 43.83 -9.55 1.09
C LYS A 431 44.11 -8.83 2.40
N VAL A 432 44.37 -9.66 3.41
CA VAL A 432 44.85 -9.34 4.75
C VAL A 432 46.25 -8.73 4.66
N ALA A 433 46.45 -7.56 5.26
CA ALA A 433 47.76 -6.94 5.40
C ALA A 433 48.47 -7.45 6.66
N LYS A 434 49.62 -8.11 6.47
CA LYS A 434 50.59 -8.42 7.53
C LYS A 434 51.63 -7.30 7.52
N LYS A 435 51.80 -6.60 8.63
CA LYS A 435 52.84 -5.57 8.85
C LYS A 435 54.03 -6.28 9.50
N ASP A 436 55.11 -6.43 8.76
CA ASP A 436 56.44 -6.69 9.33
C ASP A 436 57.08 -5.33 9.68
N VAL A 437 57.56 -5.23 10.92
CA VAL A 437 58.41 -4.15 11.41
C VAL A 437 59.73 -4.80 11.79
N ASP A 438 60.81 -4.41 11.13
CA ASP A 438 62.16 -4.48 11.70
C ASP A 438 63.05 -3.44 11.01
N ALA A 439 63.41 -2.41 11.77
CA ALA A 439 64.66 -1.65 11.72
C ALA A 439 64.84 -0.91 13.06
#